data_AF-A0A089NMT5-F1
#
_entry.id   AF-A0A089NMT5-F1
#
_cell.length_a   1.000
_cell.length_b   1.000
_cell.length_c   1.000
_cell.angle_alpha   90.00
_cell.angle_beta   90.00
_cell.angle_gamma   90.00
#
_symmetry.space_group_name_H-M   'P 1'
#
loop_
_entity.id
_entity.type
_entity.pdbx_description
1 polymer ?
#
loop_
_entity_poly.entity_id
_entity_poly.type
_entity_poly.pdbx_seq_one_letter_code
_entity_poly.pdbx_strand_id
1 'polypeptide(L)'
;MRPLVFDGVGTVSVYQSDGTLKYLDDKISKVSLQLQLDWQKVMGGESGYAFHYTAQDLADKASIEIPRFSTILAELSQGAETERGSVKFDETETGVLDPTNGYTVKAPTKYGGTFVAATDKVFLKDAETGELVPLTRAASAPTAVQYMITAAGKVTSDAANNGKVIVITYSWTKDDSTKSKLSGKRRPKPFKLVHRFELVDDVSGNPVPCQLTIWKALGGGTLDVSQERKKPTTNTMTLEIMEPDVSAENPDGIAVELIFGI
;
A
#
# COMPACT_ATOMS: atom_id res chain seq x y z
N MET A 1 -10.88 39.35 -5.15
CA MET A 1 -9.71 38.44 -5.14
C MET A 1 -9.54 37.94 -6.58
N ARG A 2 -8.32 37.91 -7.10
CA ARG A 2 -8.04 37.51 -8.50
C ARG A 2 -8.21 35.99 -8.66
N PRO A 3 -8.69 35.48 -9.80
CA PRO A 3 -8.73 34.04 -10.05
C PRO A 3 -7.31 33.50 -10.17
N LEU A 4 -7.01 32.42 -9.45
CA LEU A 4 -5.74 31.71 -9.50
C LEU A 4 -5.96 30.35 -10.17
N VAL A 5 -5.05 29.93 -11.04
CA VAL A 5 -5.13 28.65 -11.77
C VAL A 5 -4.13 27.65 -11.19
N PHE A 6 -4.58 26.42 -10.93
CA PHE A 6 -3.73 25.33 -10.46
C PHE A 6 -2.81 24.84 -11.58
N ASP A 7 -1.49 25.00 -11.41
CA ASP A 7 -0.48 24.46 -12.31
C ASP A 7 0.44 23.51 -11.54
N GLY A 8 0.39 22.22 -11.91
CA GLY A 8 1.04 21.14 -11.16
C GLY A 8 0.33 20.77 -9.84
N VAL A 9 0.69 19.60 -9.28
CA VAL A 9 0.09 19.11 -8.03
C VAL A 9 0.92 19.50 -6.81
N GLY A 10 2.24 19.62 -6.93
CA GLY A 10 3.12 20.03 -5.82
C GLY A 10 3.56 18.87 -4.90
N THR A 11 3.99 19.21 -3.69
CA THR A 11 4.62 18.28 -2.73
C THR A 11 3.76 18.12 -1.47
N VAL A 12 3.64 16.90 -0.94
CA VAL A 12 3.03 16.65 0.38
C VAL A 12 4.08 16.19 1.38
N SER A 13 4.04 16.80 2.55
CA SER A 13 4.78 16.40 3.75
C SER A 13 3.81 15.94 4.83
N VAL A 14 4.11 14.82 5.48
CA VAL A 14 3.38 14.35 6.67
C VAL A 14 4.32 14.40 7.87
N TYR A 15 3.86 15.04 8.93
CA TYR A 15 4.56 15.12 10.20
C TYR A 15 3.82 14.32 11.26
N GLN A 16 4.57 13.63 12.11
CA GLN A 16 4.02 13.05 13.33
C GLN A 16 3.62 14.15 14.30
N SER A 17 2.82 13.80 15.32
CA SER A 17 2.38 14.75 16.36
C SER A 17 3.54 15.37 17.14
N ASP A 18 4.73 14.76 17.12
CA ASP A 18 5.96 15.28 17.73
C ASP A 18 6.78 16.21 16.80
N GLY A 19 6.28 16.50 15.60
CA GLY A 19 6.95 17.35 14.61
C GLY A 19 7.94 16.61 13.69
N THR A 20 8.14 15.29 13.88
CA THR A 20 9.05 14.51 13.02
C THR A 20 8.47 14.35 11.62
N LEU A 21 9.25 14.70 10.58
CA LEU A 21 8.88 14.45 9.19
C LEU A 21 8.86 12.94 8.92
N LYS A 22 7.69 12.39 8.64
CA LYS A 22 7.46 10.96 8.40
C LYS A 22 7.34 10.62 6.92
N TYR A 23 6.80 11.52 6.12
CA TYR A 23 6.56 11.30 4.69
C TYR A 23 6.82 12.58 3.91
N LEU A 24 7.42 12.43 2.74
CA LEU A 24 7.57 13.48 1.74
C LEU A 24 7.37 12.84 0.37
N ASP A 25 6.47 13.40 -0.44
CA ASP A 25 6.25 12.93 -1.81
C ASP A 25 5.96 14.09 -2.76
N ASP A 26 6.61 14.04 -3.91
CA ASP A 26 6.49 14.97 -5.03
C ASP A 26 5.70 14.36 -6.21
N LYS A 27 5.39 13.05 -6.17
CA LYS A 27 4.69 12.30 -7.22
C LYS A 27 3.23 12.06 -6.88
N ILE A 28 2.51 13.14 -6.64
CA ILE A 28 1.11 13.12 -6.25
C ILE A 28 0.28 13.47 -7.47
N SER A 29 -0.80 12.72 -7.72
CA SER A 29 -1.68 12.95 -8.87
C SER A 29 -2.74 13.99 -8.56
N LYS A 30 -3.16 14.10 -7.30
CA LYS A 30 -4.22 15.01 -6.87
C LYS A 30 -4.21 15.23 -5.36
N VAL A 31 -4.49 16.46 -4.94
CA VAL A 31 -4.92 16.79 -3.58
C VAL A 31 -6.27 17.52 -3.68
N SER A 32 -7.25 17.13 -2.88
CA SER A 32 -8.53 17.82 -2.78
C SER A 32 -8.85 18.17 -1.34
N LEU A 33 -9.30 19.39 -1.10
CA LEU A 33 -9.92 19.80 0.16
C LEU A 33 -11.41 20.04 -0.11
N GLN A 34 -12.28 19.40 0.67
CA GLN A 34 -13.72 19.61 0.64
C GLN A 34 -14.14 20.05 2.04
N LEU A 35 -14.50 21.33 2.15
CA LEU A 35 -15.08 21.88 3.37
C LEU A 35 -16.60 21.82 3.22
N GLN A 36 -17.27 21.10 4.11
CA GLN A 36 -18.70 20.83 4.01
C GLN A 36 -19.40 21.05 5.34
N LEU A 37 -20.34 21.99 5.34
CA LEU A 37 -21.25 22.25 6.44
C LEU A 37 -22.67 21.84 6.01
N ASP A 38 -23.05 20.62 6.38
CA ASP A 38 -24.37 20.10 6.05
C ASP A 38 -25.43 20.55 7.06
N TRP A 39 -26.61 20.87 6.53
CA TRP A 39 -27.78 21.23 7.32
C TRP A 39 -28.87 20.20 7.10
N GLN A 40 -29.27 19.52 8.17
CA GLN A 40 -30.44 18.66 8.15
C GLN A 40 -31.69 19.51 8.08
N LYS A 41 -32.48 19.31 7.03
CA LYS A 41 -33.75 19.99 6.82
C LYS A 41 -34.87 19.21 7.50
N VAL A 42 -35.57 19.83 8.44
CA VAL A 42 -36.78 19.26 9.03
C VAL A 42 -37.99 19.79 8.26
N MET A 43 -38.67 18.87 7.57
CA MET A 43 -39.88 19.15 6.80
C MET A 43 -41.11 18.91 7.68
N GLY A 44 -42.13 19.75 7.57
CA GLY A 44 -43.37 19.60 8.33
C GLY A 44 -44.48 20.53 7.84
N GLY A 45 -45.73 20.04 7.92
CA GLY A 45 -46.92 20.73 7.41
C GLY A 45 -47.14 20.54 5.91
N GLU A 46 -48.11 21.29 5.35
CA GLU A 46 -48.43 21.30 3.91
C GLU A 46 -47.48 22.18 3.07
N SER A 47 -46.54 22.87 3.73
CA SER A 47 -45.55 23.71 3.06
C SER A 47 -44.40 22.86 2.51
N GLY A 48 -44.06 23.04 1.23
CA GLY A 48 -42.90 22.40 0.59
C GLY A 48 -41.54 22.93 1.05
N TYR A 49 -41.49 23.79 2.08
CA TYR A 49 -40.28 24.40 2.62
C TYR A 49 -39.97 23.88 4.03
N ALA A 50 -38.68 23.72 4.34
CA ALA A 50 -38.23 23.33 5.67
C ALA A 50 -38.48 24.45 6.68
N PHE A 51 -39.09 24.12 7.81
CA PHE A 51 -39.37 25.07 8.89
C PHE A 51 -38.23 25.14 9.92
N HIS A 52 -37.31 24.17 9.90
CA HIS A 52 -36.15 24.14 10.77
C HIS A 52 -34.95 23.50 10.07
N TYR A 53 -33.77 24.04 10.34
CA TYR A 53 -32.48 23.53 9.87
C TYR A 53 -31.61 23.25 11.08
N THR A 54 -31.10 22.02 11.18
CA THR A 54 -30.16 21.62 12.23
C THR A 54 -28.79 21.41 11.60
N ALA A 55 -27.75 22.07 12.10
CA ALA A 55 -26.38 21.82 11.64
C ALA A 55 -26.00 20.37 11.96
N GLN A 56 -25.48 19.65 10.97
CA GLN A 56 -24.87 18.35 11.18
C GLN A 56 -23.39 18.52 11.58
N ASP A 57 -22.76 17.43 12.00
CA ASP A 57 -21.33 17.40 12.30
C ASP A 57 -20.53 17.89 11.08
N LEU A 58 -19.48 18.69 11.32
CA LEU A 58 -18.59 19.12 10.26
C LEU A 58 -17.94 17.88 9.61
N ALA A 59 -18.16 17.73 8.31
CA ALA A 59 -17.70 16.56 7.55
C ALA A 59 -16.55 16.92 6.61
N ASP A 60 -15.66 17.82 7.06
CA ASP A 60 -14.54 18.30 6.28
C ASP A 60 -13.60 17.14 5.94
N LYS A 61 -13.32 16.98 4.64
CA LYS A 61 -12.51 15.88 4.11
C LYS A 61 -11.41 16.43 3.22
N ALA A 62 -10.21 15.87 3.38
CA ALA A 62 -9.17 16.00 2.38
C ALA A 62 -8.92 14.64 1.71
N SER A 63 -8.48 14.64 0.46
CA SER A 63 -8.08 13.40 -0.22
C SER A 63 -6.81 13.60 -1.02
N ILE A 64 -5.99 12.55 -1.06
CA ILE A 64 -4.71 12.53 -1.77
C ILE A 64 -4.69 11.28 -2.64
N GLU A 65 -4.39 11.48 -3.93
CA GLU A 65 -4.26 10.40 -4.89
C GLU A 65 -2.80 10.20 -5.28
N ILE A 66 -2.33 8.96 -5.17
CA ILE A 66 -0.94 8.57 -5.44
C ILE A 66 -0.94 7.36 -6.38
N PRO A 67 -0.23 7.41 -7.53
CA PRO A 67 -0.25 6.36 -8.54
C PRO A 67 0.71 5.20 -8.22
N ARG A 68 0.99 4.96 -6.94
CA ARG A 68 1.87 3.89 -6.47
C ARG A 68 1.46 3.41 -5.10
N PHE A 69 1.76 2.15 -4.79
CA PHE A 69 1.67 1.63 -3.44
C PHE A 69 2.85 2.16 -2.60
N SER A 70 2.57 2.55 -1.37
CA SER A 70 3.57 2.96 -0.38
C SER A 70 3.17 2.39 0.97
N THR A 71 4.11 1.73 1.65
CA THR A 71 3.86 1.16 2.98
C THR A 71 3.56 2.23 4.01
N ILE A 72 4.09 3.44 3.83
CA ILE A 72 3.79 4.59 4.68
C ILE A 72 2.32 5.01 4.52
N LEU A 73 1.75 4.93 3.31
CA LEU A 73 0.31 5.17 3.13
C LEU A 73 -0.54 4.12 3.84
N ALA A 74 -0.07 2.86 3.93
CA ALA A 74 -0.74 1.82 4.71
C ALA A 74 -0.65 2.07 6.23
N GLU A 75 0.47 2.60 6.71
CA GLU A 75 0.59 3.04 8.10
C GLU A 75 -0.33 4.21 8.42
N LEU A 76 -0.36 5.23 7.56
CA LEU A 76 -1.12 6.46 7.79
C LEU A 76 -2.63 6.24 7.66
N SER A 77 -3.08 5.53 6.62
CA SER A 77 -4.50 5.35 6.34
C SER A 77 -5.14 4.15 7.05
N GLN A 78 -4.39 3.08 7.31
CA GLN A 78 -4.93 1.85 7.89
C GLN A 78 -4.30 1.46 9.23
N GLY A 79 -3.28 2.17 9.71
CA GLY A 79 -2.55 1.78 10.92
C GLY A 79 -1.69 0.53 10.74
N ALA A 80 -1.19 0.27 9.53
CA ALA A 80 -0.31 -0.87 9.30
C ALA A 80 0.97 -0.81 10.16
N GLU A 81 1.52 -1.98 10.46
CA GLU A 81 2.83 -2.15 11.09
C GLU A 81 3.83 -2.58 10.03
N THR A 82 4.80 -1.72 9.71
CA THR A 82 5.81 -2.02 8.70
C THR A 82 7.13 -2.43 9.35
N GLU A 83 7.64 -3.59 8.95
CA GLU A 83 8.95 -4.09 9.33
C GLU A 83 9.87 -4.10 8.10
N ARG A 84 11.13 -3.70 8.30
CA ARG A 84 12.20 -3.82 7.31
C ARG A 84 13.22 -4.85 7.78
N GLY A 85 13.73 -5.65 6.86
CA GLY A 85 14.75 -6.67 7.14
C GLY A 85 14.57 -7.91 6.28
N SER A 86 14.91 -9.06 6.85
CA SER A 86 14.73 -10.34 6.16
C SER A 86 13.25 -10.74 6.16
N VAL A 87 12.64 -10.76 4.97
CA VAL A 87 11.24 -11.14 4.78
C VAL A 87 11.16 -12.49 4.08
N LYS A 88 10.27 -13.35 4.57
CA LYS A 88 9.94 -14.65 3.97
C LYS A 88 8.85 -14.49 2.92
N PHE A 89 9.07 -15.06 1.74
CA PHE A 89 8.16 -15.13 0.61
C PHE A 89 7.80 -16.58 0.37
N ASP A 90 6.52 -16.86 0.12
CA ASP A 90 6.05 -18.15 -0.38
C ASP A 90 5.98 -18.10 -1.90
N GLU A 91 6.40 -19.18 -2.54
CA GLU A 91 6.54 -19.27 -3.99
C GLU A 91 5.97 -20.61 -4.47
N THR A 92 5.44 -20.60 -5.69
CA THR A 92 5.06 -21.82 -6.40
C THR A 92 5.67 -21.79 -7.78
N GLU A 93 6.51 -22.78 -8.07
CA GLU A 93 7.20 -22.90 -9.34
C GLU A 93 6.82 -24.20 -10.04
N THR A 94 6.68 -24.14 -11.36
CA THR A 94 6.47 -25.32 -12.21
C THR A 94 7.68 -25.52 -13.11
N GLY A 95 8.10 -26.78 -13.24
CA GLY A 95 9.31 -27.14 -13.98
C GLY A 95 9.24 -28.55 -14.55
N VAL A 96 10.24 -28.92 -15.36
CA VAL A 96 10.44 -30.29 -15.83
C VAL A 96 11.65 -30.85 -15.12
N LEU A 97 11.56 -32.08 -14.59
CA LEU A 97 12.67 -32.73 -13.92
C LEU A 97 13.70 -33.22 -14.96
N ASP A 98 14.88 -32.58 -15.00
CA ASP A 98 15.96 -32.99 -15.89
C ASP A 98 16.61 -34.30 -15.41
N PRO A 99 16.89 -35.28 -16.30
CA PRO A 99 17.46 -36.57 -15.90
C PRO A 99 18.84 -36.49 -15.23
N THR A 100 19.62 -35.46 -15.54
CA THR A 100 21.02 -35.31 -15.09
C THR A 100 21.14 -34.23 -14.03
N ASN A 101 20.43 -33.13 -14.22
CA ASN A 101 20.53 -31.93 -13.40
C ASN A 101 19.34 -31.74 -12.46
N GLY A 102 18.31 -32.57 -12.51
CA GLY A 102 17.09 -32.39 -11.72
C GLY A 102 16.42 -31.05 -12.02
N TYR A 103 15.87 -30.40 -10.99
CA TYR A 103 15.27 -29.08 -11.11
C TYR A 103 15.77 -28.14 -10.02
N THR A 104 16.25 -26.95 -10.38
CA THR A 104 16.66 -25.95 -9.38
C THR A 104 15.64 -24.83 -9.33
N VAL A 105 15.12 -24.55 -8.14
CA VAL A 105 14.19 -23.43 -7.91
C VAL A 105 14.86 -22.11 -8.27
N LYS A 106 14.13 -21.22 -8.95
CA LYS A 106 14.71 -20.03 -9.58
C LYS A 106 14.51 -18.77 -8.76
N ALA A 107 13.45 -18.67 -7.95
CA ALA A 107 13.13 -17.41 -7.26
C ALA A 107 14.27 -16.88 -6.38
N PRO A 108 14.98 -17.68 -5.55
CA PRO A 108 16.09 -17.18 -4.75
C PRO A 108 17.17 -16.52 -5.61
N THR A 109 17.66 -17.21 -6.65
CA THR A 109 18.68 -16.65 -7.54
C THR A 109 18.17 -15.45 -8.34
N LYS A 110 16.94 -15.52 -8.85
CA LYS A 110 16.31 -14.47 -9.65
C LYS A 110 16.14 -13.17 -8.86
N TYR A 111 15.76 -13.27 -7.59
CA TYR A 111 15.44 -12.12 -6.76
C TYR A 111 16.55 -11.74 -5.76
N GLY A 112 17.68 -12.46 -5.76
CA GLY A 112 18.80 -12.23 -4.85
C GLY A 112 18.47 -12.58 -3.41
N GLY A 113 17.75 -13.69 -3.19
CA GLY A 113 17.36 -14.20 -1.89
C GLY A 113 17.91 -15.60 -1.61
N THR A 114 17.51 -16.18 -0.48
CA THR A 114 17.99 -17.46 0.03
C THR A 114 16.83 -18.44 0.18
N PHE A 115 17.01 -19.68 -0.27
CA PHE A 115 16.03 -20.75 -0.07
C PHE A 115 15.88 -21.09 1.42
N VAL A 116 14.63 -21.25 1.91
CA VAL A 116 14.38 -21.67 3.29
C VAL A 116 14.24 -23.19 3.35
N ALA A 117 15.22 -23.85 3.99
CA ALA A 117 15.22 -25.30 4.15
C ALA A 117 13.95 -25.81 4.84
N ALA A 118 13.49 -26.99 4.42
CA ALA A 118 12.33 -27.70 4.98
C ALA A 118 10.98 -26.98 4.85
N THR A 119 10.88 -26.01 3.93
CA THR A 119 9.60 -25.41 3.53
C THR A 119 9.06 -25.96 2.22
N ASP A 120 9.86 -26.78 1.55
CA ASP A 120 9.57 -27.43 0.28
C ASP A 120 8.45 -28.48 0.37
N LYS A 121 7.59 -28.46 -0.64
CA LYS A 121 6.71 -29.58 -1.02
C LYS A 121 6.77 -29.74 -2.53
N VAL A 122 6.97 -30.97 -2.99
CA VAL A 122 7.10 -31.28 -4.41
C VAL A 122 5.96 -32.20 -4.83
N PHE A 123 5.36 -31.90 -5.98
CA PHE A 123 4.28 -32.67 -6.57
C PHE A 123 4.67 -33.03 -8.00
N LEU A 124 4.33 -34.23 -8.46
CA LEU A 124 4.28 -34.55 -9.88
C LEU A 124 2.96 -34.04 -10.44
N LYS A 125 3.02 -33.36 -11.58
CA LYS A 125 1.82 -32.92 -12.31
C LYS A 125 1.55 -33.87 -13.46
N ASP A 126 0.37 -34.46 -13.46
CA ASP A 126 -0.10 -35.25 -14.59
C ASP A 126 -0.33 -34.35 -15.82
N ALA A 127 0.13 -34.77 -16.98
CA ALA A 127 0.08 -33.96 -18.20
C ALA A 127 -1.33 -33.92 -18.83
N GLU A 128 -2.16 -34.94 -18.59
CA GLU A 128 -3.48 -35.09 -19.19
C GLU A 128 -4.57 -34.56 -18.27
N THR A 129 -4.53 -34.92 -16.99
CA THR A 129 -5.56 -34.53 -16.00
C THR A 129 -5.21 -33.26 -15.24
N GLY A 130 -3.92 -32.90 -15.16
CA GLY A 130 -3.42 -31.81 -14.34
C GLY A 130 -3.40 -32.11 -12.84
N GLU A 131 -3.69 -33.36 -12.43
CA GLU A 131 -3.67 -33.79 -11.04
C GLU A 131 -2.26 -33.67 -10.42
N LEU A 132 -2.20 -33.33 -9.14
CA LEU A 132 -0.95 -33.17 -8.39
C LEU A 132 -0.76 -34.33 -7.42
N VAL A 133 0.21 -35.19 -7.70
CA VAL A 133 0.59 -36.30 -6.83
C VAL A 133 1.73 -35.87 -5.91
N PRO A 134 1.55 -35.81 -4.58
CA PRO A 134 2.59 -35.37 -3.66
C PRO A 134 3.73 -36.39 -3.58
N LEU A 135 4.98 -35.91 -3.62
CA LEU A 135 6.16 -36.69 -3.33
C LEU A 135 6.57 -36.50 -1.87
N THR A 136 7.10 -37.56 -1.25
CA THR A 136 7.63 -37.50 0.12
C THR A 136 9.12 -37.17 0.11
N ARG A 137 9.60 -36.40 1.09
CA ARG A 137 11.02 -36.07 1.16
C ARG A 137 11.84 -37.28 1.60
N ALA A 138 12.85 -37.66 0.83
CA ALA A 138 13.78 -38.72 1.17
C ALA A 138 14.97 -38.21 1.99
N ALA A 139 15.44 -39.03 2.92
CA ALA A 139 16.69 -38.80 3.66
C ALA A 139 17.93 -39.26 2.88
N SER A 140 17.74 -40.14 1.90
CA SER A 140 18.78 -40.73 1.03
C SER A 140 18.24 -40.84 -0.41
N ALA A 141 18.88 -41.65 -1.27
CA ALA A 141 18.49 -41.80 -2.67
C ALA A 141 16.96 -41.98 -2.82
N PRO A 142 16.26 -41.08 -3.54
CA PRO A 142 14.80 -41.07 -3.59
C PRO A 142 14.25 -42.25 -4.40
N THR A 143 13.14 -42.82 -3.93
CA THR A 143 12.29 -43.75 -4.71
C THR A 143 11.30 -42.99 -5.62
N ALA A 144 10.55 -43.70 -6.46
CA ALA A 144 9.58 -43.11 -7.41
C ALA A 144 8.49 -42.23 -6.77
N VAL A 145 8.22 -42.40 -5.47
CA VAL A 145 7.24 -41.60 -4.69
C VAL A 145 7.92 -40.56 -3.79
N GLN A 146 9.21 -40.31 -4.02
CA GLN A 146 10.05 -39.46 -3.19
C GLN A 146 10.84 -38.44 -3.98
N TYR A 147 11.30 -37.40 -3.29
CA TYR A 147 12.24 -36.42 -3.80
C TYR A 147 13.32 -36.11 -2.77
N MET A 148 14.46 -35.61 -3.24
CA MET A 148 15.48 -34.98 -2.41
C MET A 148 15.64 -33.53 -2.85
N ILE A 149 15.95 -32.62 -1.93
CA ILE A 149 16.28 -31.24 -2.25
C ILE A 149 17.54 -30.80 -1.49
N THR A 150 18.44 -30.12 -2.19
CA THR A 150 19.65 -29.55 -1.58
C THR A 150 19.35 -28.23 -0.87
N ALA A 151 20.30 -27.74 -0.06
CA ALA A 151 20.20 -26.41 0.55
C ALA A 151 20.13 -25.26 -0.49
N ALA A 152 20.61 -25.50 -1.71
CA ALA A 152 20.51 -24.57 -2.83
C ALA A 152 19.17 -24.69 -3.60
N GLY A 153 18.23 -25.51 -3.12
CA GLY A 153 16.92 -25.69 -3.73
C GLY A 153 16.94 -26.53 -5.02
N LYS A 154 17.95 -27.40 -5.19
CA LYS A 154 18.01 -28.36 -6.30
C LYS A 154 17.26 -29.63 -5.93
N VAL A 155 16.14 -29.86 -6.59
CA VAL A 155 15.28 -31.05 -6.47
C VAL A 155 15.79 -32.16 -7.40
N THR A 156 15.89 -33.37 -6.86
CA THR A 156 16.11 -34.61 -7.60
C THR A 156 15.06 -35.66 -7.18
N SER A 157 14.79 -36.63 -8.06
CA SER A 157 13.87 -37.74 -7.80
C SER A 157 14.41 -39.00 -8.49
N ASP A 158 13.67 -40.09 -8.39
CA ASP A 158 13.95 -41.34 -9.09
C ASP A 158 13.89 -41.17 -10.61
N ALA A 159 14.64 -42.00 -11.35
CA ALA A 159 14.73 -41.94 -12.79
C ALA A 159 13.37 -42.13 -13.50
N ALA A 160 12.41 -42.83 -12.90
CA ALA A 160 11.06 -42.99 -13.42
C ALA A 160 10.26 -41.68 -13.48
N ASN A 161 10.74 -40.62 -12.81
CA ASN A 161 10.13 -39.29 -12.82
C ASN A 161 10.83 -38.31 -13.76
N ASN A 162 11.90 -38.73 -14.44
CA ASN A 162 12.61 -37.89 -15.40
C ASN A 162 11.69 -37.46 -16.55
N GLY A 163 11.80 -36.19 -16.94
CA GLY A 163 10.96 -35.60 -17.99
C GLY A 163 9.52 -35.28 -17.57
N LYS A 164 9.10 -35.66 -16.35
CA LYS A 164 7.78 -35.27 -15.83
C LYS A 164 7.78 -33.83 -15.36
N VAL A 165 6.60 -33.20 -15.43
CA VAL A 165 6.36 -31.88 -14.87
C VAL A 165 6.24 -31.98 -13.36
N ILE A 166 6.94 -31.10 -12.65
CA ILE A 166 6.87 -30.97 -11.20
C ILE A 166 6.33 -29.59 -10.82
N VAL A 167 5.61 -29.55 -9.72
CA VAL A 167 5.20 -28.32 -9.04
C VAL A 167 5.87 -28.29 -7.67
N ILE A 168 6.55 -27.21 -7.36
CA ILE A 168 7.27 -27.03 -6.11
C ILE A 168 6.67 -25.81 -5.41
N THR A 169 6.14 -26.03 -4.21
CA THR A 169 5.80 -24.94 -3.30
C THR A 169 6.90 -24.83 -2.26
N TYR A 170 7.46 -23.64 -2.06
CA TYR A 170 8.55 -23.44 -1.11
C TYR A 170 8.57 -22.00 -0.62
N SER A 171 9.40 -21.74 0.37
CA SER A 171 9.65 -20.38 0.83
C SER A 171 11.10 -19.97 0.62
N TRP A 172 11.31 -18.67 0.43
CA TRP A 172 12.63 -18.05 0.33
C TRP A 172 12.65 -16.74 1.11
N THR A 173 13.82 -16.32 1.59
CA THR A 173 14.00 -15.05 2.28
C THR A 173 14.76 -14.07 1.40
N LYS A 174 14.51 -12.78 1.64
CA LYS A 174 15.33 -11.70 1.07
C LYS A 174 15.54 -10.63 2.13
N ASP A 175 16.78 -10.20 2.25
CA ASP A 175 17.15 -9.08 3.11
C ASP A 175 16.72 -7.76 2.46
N ASP A 176 16.83 -6.66 3.20
CA ASP A 176 16.40 -5.31 2.78
C ASP A 176 14.96 -5.26 2.22
N SER A 177 14.12 -6.18 2.66
CA SER A 177 12.74 -6.31 2.22
C SER A 177 11.80 -5.67 3.23
N THR A 178 10.62 -5.28 2.77
CA THR A 178 9.63 -4.61 3.60
C THR A 178 8.36 -5.45 3.70
N LYS A 179 7.88 -5.67 4.92
CA LYS A 179 6.62 -6.36 5.21
C LYS A 179 5.69 -5.42 5.96
N SER A 180 4.53 -5.14 5.37
CA SER A 180 3.47 -4.37 6.04
C SER A 180 2.39 -5.32 6.54
N LYS A 181 2.05 -5.22 7.83
CA LYS A 181 1.08 -6.09 8.50
C LYS A 181 -0.12 -5.25 8.93
N LEU A 182 -1.30 -5.81 8.73
CA LEU A 182 -2.57 -5.18 9.09
C LEU A 182 -3.22 -6.01 10.21
N SER A 183 -2.97 -5.63 11.47
CA SER A 183 -3.54 -6.35 12.62
C SER A 183 -5.03 -6.00 12.83
N GLY A 184 -5.78 -6.84 13.54
CA GLY A 184 -7.17 -6.54 13.92
C GLY A 184 -7.30 -5.45 15.00
N LYS A 185 -6.20 -5.11 15.66
CA LYS A 185 -6.14 -4.08 16.71
C LYS A 185 -5.61 -2.74 16.20
N ARG A 186 -5.26 -2.66 14.91
CA ARG A 186 -4.69 -1.45 14.32
C ARG A 186 -5.62 -0.26 14.44
N ARG A 187 -5.02 0.90 14.67
CA ARG A 187 -5.69 2.21 14.68
C ARG A 187 -4.79 3.18 13.92
N PRO A 188 -5.31 3.90 12.91
CA PRO A 188 -4.60 5.03 12.33
C PRO A 188 -4.19 5.99 13.44
N LYS A 189 -2.98 6.56 13.33
CA LYS A 189 -2.50 7.58 14.28
C LYS A 189 -2.74 8.96 13.68
N PRO A 190 -3.17 9.96 14.48
CA PRO A 190 -3.27 11.32 13.99
C PRO A 190 -1.93 11.87 13.49
N PHE A 191 -1.95 12.70 12.46
CA PHE A 191 -0.77 13.35 11.89
C PHE A 191 -1.09 14.73 11.34
N LYS A 192 -0.05 15.56 11.14
CA LYS A 192 -0.14 16.85 10.46
C LYS A 192 0.20 16.68 8.98
N LEU A 193 -0.63 17.24 8.10
CA LEU A 193 -0.42 17.26 6.65
C LEU A 193 -0.04 18.68 6.22
N VAL A 194 1.03 18.82 5.46
CA VAL A 194 1.39 20.07 4.79
C VAL A 194 1.51 19.79 3.30
N HIS A 195 0.73 20.50 2.50
CA HIS A 195 0.78 20.44 1.06
C HIS A 195 1.23 21.77 0.49
N ARG A 196 2.31 21.77 -0.31
CA ARG A 196 2.84 22.96 -0.98
C ARG A 196 2.66 22.82 -2.47
N PHE A 197 2.12 23.84 -3.12
CA PHE A 197 1.86 23.87 -4.54
C PHE A 197 2.04 25.29 -5.08
N GLU A 198 2.09 25.42 -6.39
CA GLU A 198 2.20 26.70 -7.09
C GLU A 198 0.92 26.96 -7.87
N LEU A 199 0.48 28.21 -7.88
CA LEU A 199 -0.57 28.70 -8.75
C LEU A 199 0.03 29.68 -9.74
N VAL A 200 -0.59 29.85 -10.90
CA VAL A 200 -0.20 30.91 -11.84
C VAL A 200 -1.21 32.04 -11.73
N ASP A 201 -0.71 33.26 -11.54
CA ASP A 201 -1.52 34.47 -11.66
C ASP A 201 -1.89 34.68 -13.14
N ASP A 202 -3.19 34.65 -13.43
CA ASP A 202 -3.76 34.73 -14.77
C ASP A 202 -3.36 36.01 -15.54
N VAL A 203 -3.04 37.10 -14.84
CA VAL A 203 -2.66 38.37 -15.48
C VAL A 203 -1.16 38.53 -15.64
N SER A 204 -0.39 38.19 -14.60
CA SER A 204 1.06 38.42 -14.60
C SER A 204 1.85 37.22 -15.13
N GLY A 205 1.23 36.05 -15.22
CA GLY A 205 1.90 34.79 -15.56
C GLY A 205 2.92 34.33 -14.52
N ASN A 206 3.01 35.03 -13.38
CA ASN A 206 4.00 34.74 -12.36
C ASN A 206 3.49 33.62 -11.43
N PRO A 207 4.41 32.79 -10.90
CA PRO A 207 4.07 31.78 -9.90
C PRO A 207 3.72 32.43 -8.56
N VAL A 208 2.68 31.92 -7.92
CA VAL A 208 2.19 32.27 -6.58
C VAL A 208 2.39 31.06 -5.68
N PRO A 209 3.26 31.13 -4.66
CA PRO A 209 3.48 30.02 -3.74
C PRO A 209 2.27 29.82 -2.84
N CYS A 210 1.82 28.58 -2.72
CA CYS A 210 0.65 28.23 -1.92
C CYS A 210 0.95 27.09 -0.93
N GLN A 211 0.32 27.13 0.23
CA GLN A 211 0.43 26.09 1.24
C GLN A 211 -0.95 25.78 1.84
N LEU A 212 -1.30 24.50 1.87
CA LEU A 212 -2.41 23.95 2.65
C LEU A 212 -1.84 23.20 3.85
N THR A 213 -2.19 23.61 5.06
CA THR A 213 -1.83 22.93 6.30
C THR A 213 -3.09 22.35 6.93
N ILE A 214 -3.09 21.04 7.21
CA ILE A 214 -4.07 20.38 8.07
C ILE A 214 -3.34 19.98 9.34
N TRP A 215 -3.70 20.60 10.46
CA TRP A 215 -2.92 20.50 11.70
C TRP A 215 -3.08 19.16 12.41
N LYS A 216 -4.24 18.52 12.27
CA LYS A 216 -4.50 17.18 12.77
C LYS A 216 -5.47 16.48 11.84
N ALA A 217 -5.02 15.38 11.26
CA ALA A 217 -5.81 14.53 10.39
C ALA A 217 -5.72 13.08 10.84
N LEU A 218 -6.81 12.34 10.66
CA LEU A 218 -6.82 10.90 10.76
C LEU A 218 -6.91 10.31 9.36
N GLY A 219 -5.99 9.40 9.04
CA GLY A 219 -6.03 8.70 7.77
C GLY A 219 -7.14 7.65 7.73
N GLY A 220 -7.81 7.58 6.59
CA GLY A 220 -8.80 6.57 6.23
C GLY A 220 -8.84 6.37 4.70
N GLY A 221 -9.94 5.83 4.21
CA GLY A 221 -10.13 5.54 2.78
C GLY A 221 -9.75 4.12 2.38
N THR A 222 -9.61 3.90 1.08
CA THR A 222 -9.39 2.58 0.48
C THR A 222 -7.95 2.43 -0.01
N LEU A 223 -7.22 1.49 0.59
CA LEU A 223 -5.96 1.01 0.07
C LEU A 223 -6.23 -0.24 -0.77
N ASP A 224 -6.09 -0.12 -2.08
CA ASP A 224 -6.29 -1.23 -2.99
C ASP A 224 -4.95 -1.87 -3.35
N VAL A 225 -4.84 -3.17 -3.12
CA VAL A 225 -3.71 -3.99 -3.59
C VAL A 225 -4.26 -4.95 -4.64
N SER A 226 -4.80 -4.39 -5.71
CA SER A 226 -5.28 -5.14 -6.86
C SER A 226 -4.15 -5.31 -7.88
N GLN A 227 -3.94 -6.55 -8.32
CA GLN A 227 -3.08 -6.86 -9.46
C GLN A 227 -3.98 -7.25 -10.64
N GLU A 228 -4.50 -6.25 -11.34
CA GLU A 228 -5.18 -6.44 -12.62
C GLU A 228 -4.17 -6.39 -13.76
N ARG A 229 -4.31 -7.29 -14.74
CA ARG A 229 -3.40 -7.35 -15.88
C ARG A 229 -3.45 -6.03 -16.66
N LYS A 230 -2.29 -5.38 -16.82
CA LYS A 230 -2.09 -4.14 -17.60
C LYS A 230 -2.84 -2.91 -17.07
N LYS A 231 -3.29 -2.91 -15.81
CA LYS A 231 -3.89 -1.73 -15.19
C LYS A 231 -2.95 -1.17 -14.11
N PRO A 232 -2.60 0.13 -14.16
CA PRO A 232 -1.81 0.74 -13.09
C PRO A 232 -2.62 0.81 -11.79
N THR A 233 -1.94 0.62 -10.66
CA THR A 233 -2.54 0.74 -9.33
C THR A 233 -2.73 2.22 -8.97
N THR A 234 -3.95 2.59 -8.58
CA THR A 234 -4.28 3.92 -8.05
C THR A 234 -4.63 3.80 -6.58
N ASN A 235 -3.92 4.53 -5.70
CA ASN A 235 -4.21 4.55 -4.28
C ASN A 235 -4.74 5.92 -3.86
N THR A 236 -5.85 5.92 -3.15
CA THR A 236 -6.49 7.13 -2.61
C THR A 236 -6.51 7.07 -1.09
N MET A 237 -5.91 8.07 -0.45
CA MET A 237 -6.01 8.28 0.99
C MET A 237 -7.05 9.35 1.25
N THR A 238 -8.09 9.02 2.03
CA THR A 238 -9.06 9.99 2.54
C THR A 238 -8.64 10.40 3.93
N LEU A 239 -8.70 11.69 4.22
CA LEU A 239 -8.32 12.29 5.48
C LEU A 239 -9.56 12.88 6.14
N GLU A 240 -9.77 12.50 7.38
CA GLU A 240 -10.73 13.14 8.26
C GLU A 240 -10.00 14.23 9.05
N ILE A 241 -10.48 15.46 8.94
CA ILE A 241 -9.89 16.61 9.65
C ILE A 241 -10.38 16.56 11.09
N MET A 242 -9.45 16.63 12.04
CA MET A 242 -9.75 16.61 13.47
C MET A 242 -9.45 17.97 14.10
N GLU A 243 -10.11 18.26 15.22
CA GLU A 243 -9.78 19.41 16.05
C GLU A 243 -8.36 19.28 16.62
N PRO A 244 -7.44 20.19 16.28
CA PRO A 244 -6.05 20.12 16.72
C PRO A 244 -5.89 20.66 18.13
N ASP A 245 -4.83 20.23 18.79
CA ASP A 245 -4.46 20.78 20.09
C ASP A 245 -3.77 22.14 19.90
N VAL A 246 -3.99 23.08 20.83
CA VAL A 246 -3.30 24.38 20.84
C VAL A 246 -1.82 24.16 21.10
N SER A 247 -0.96 24.72 20.24
CA SER A 247 0.49 24.54 20.32
C SER A 247 1.23 25.83 19.95
N ALA A 248 2.54 25.87 20.19
CA ALA A 248 3.36 27.04 19.80
C ALA A 248 3.34 27.32 18.29
N GLU A 249 3.16 26.29 17.46
CA GLU A 249 3.05 26.43 16.00
C GLU A 249 1.61 26.76 15.53
N ASN A 250 0.60 26.42 16.34
CA ASN A 250 -0.82 26.69 16.08
C ASN A 250 -1.48 27.25 17.35
N PRO A 251 -1.18 28.52 17.71
CA PRO A 251 -1.66 29.11 18.96
C PRO A 251 -3.18 29.30 18.99
N ASP A 252 -3.79 29.37 17.81
CA ASP A 252 -5.21 29.62 17.63
C ASP A 252 -6.04 28.33 17.49
N GLY A 253 -5.40 27.15 17.51
CA GLY A 253 -6.11 25.86 17.39
C GLY A 253 -6.81 25.67 16.04
N ILE A 254 -6.29 26.27 14.97
CA ILE A 254 -6.89 26.24 13.63
C ILE A 254 -6.80 24.83 13.04
N ALA A 255 -7.91 24.25 12.58
CA ALA A 255 -7.93 22.91 12.00
C ALA A 255 -7.27 22.84 10.60
N VAL A 256 -7.58 23.80 9.73
CA VAL A 256 -7.06 23.90 8.36
C VAL A 256 -6.67 25.33 8.06
N GLU A 257 -5.51 25.51 7.44
CA GLU A 257 -4.98 26.80 7.01
C GLU A 257 -4.60 26.74 5.52
N LEU A 258 -4.98 27.78 4.78
CA LEU A 258 -4.60 27.98 3.38
C LEU A 258 -3.87 29.32 3.27
N ILE A 259 -2.61 29.27 2.85
CA ILE A 259 -1.73 30.43 2.66
C ILE A 259 -1.49 30.61 1.17
N PHE A 260 -1.67 31.85 0.70
CA PHE A 260 -1.35 32.27 -0.66
C PHE A 260 -0.34 33.43 -0.57
N GLY A 261 0.83 33.29 -1.20
CA GLY A 261 1.85 34.34 -1.27
C GLY A 261 1.57 35.35 -2.39
N ILE A 262 0.45 36.08 -2.27
CA ILE A 262 0.00 37.10 -3.24
C ILE A 262 0.60 38.47 -2.91
#